data_AF-A0A9P7CDT9-F1
#
_entry.id   AF-A0A9P7CDT9-F1
#
_cell.length_a   1.000
_cell.length_b   1.000
_cell.length_c   1.000
_cell.angle_alpha   90.00
_cell.angle_beta   90.00
_cell.angle_gamma   90.00
#
_symmetry.space_group_name_H-M   'P 1'
#
loop_
_entity.id
_entity.type
_entity.pdbx_description
1 polymer ?
#
loop_
_entity_poly.entity_id
_entity_poly.type
_entity_poly.pdbx_seq_one_letter_code
_entity_poly.pdbx_strand_id
1 'polypeptide(L)'
;MFGELRRMNMRQVALQILNILTIGATTLMVWKGLSVITNNESPIVVVLSGSMEPGFHRGDLLLLTLPRNEPVAINDICVFKLPGRSIPIVHRVLKIHEDESGKEFILTKGDNNHRDDRVLYDRGQMWINKEHIVGKVKGFLPYVGMVTILMNDYAWMKYAILAVLGLFVLIHRE
;
A
#
# COMPACT_ATOMS: atom_id res chain seq x y z
N MET A 1 17.23 21.64 28.94
CA MET A 1 16.94 20.31 28.37
C MET A 1 16.46 19.29 29.42
N PHE A 2 17.30 18.74 30.30
CA PHE A 2 16.83 17.80 31.36
C PHE A 2 16.10 18.48 32.54
N GLY A 3 16.38 19.77 32.80
CA GLY A 3 15.75 20.53 33.89
C GLY A 3 14.27 20.86 33.69
N GLU A 4 13.80 20.91 32.43
CA GLU A 4 12.39 21.19 32.10
C GLU A 4 11.53 19.93 32.06
N LEU A 5 12.09 18.79 31.60
CA LEU A 5 11.48 17.47 31.77
C LEU A 5 11.23 17.15 33.25
N ARG A 6 12.15 17.57 34.13
CA ARG A 6 12.06 17.38 35.59
C ARG A 6 11.07 18.32 36.29
N ARG A 7 10.62 19.38 35.61
CA ARG A 7 9.62 20.35 36.09
C ARG A 7 8.19 20.06 35.64
N MET A 8 8.00 19.02 34.83
CA MET A 8 6.66 18.65 34.37
C MET A 8 5.83 18.10 35.52
N ASN A 9 4.65 18.68 35.73
CA ASN A 9 3.66 18.06 36.61
C ASN A 9 3.20 16.73 35.99
N MET A 10 2.99 15.71 36.81
CA MET A 10 2.55 14.38 36.35
C MET A 10 1.30 14.44 35.44
N ARG A 11 0.41 15.41 35.71
CA ARG A 11 -0.75 15.74 34.87
C ARG A 11 -0.37 16.18 33.45
N GLN A 12 0.65 17.02 33.30
CA GLN A 12 1.10 17.49 31.98
C GLN A 12 1.73 16.36 31.18
N VAL A 13 2.52 15.49 31.81
CA VAL A 13 3.05 14.27 31.17
C VAL A 13 1.91 13.37 30.71
N ALA A 14 0.92 13.12 31.57
CA ALA A 14 -0.24 12.29 31.24
C ALA A 14 -1.05 12.85 30.06
N LEU A 15 -1.27 14.18 30.01
CA LEU A 15 -1.96 14.84 28.88
C LEU A 15 -1.18 14.73 27.57
N GLN A 16 0.16 14.88 27.61
CA GLN A 16 0.98 14.70 26.41
C GLN A 16 0.94 13.25 25.89
N ILE A 17 1.00 12.27 26.79
CA ILE A 17 0.82 10.85 26.43
C ILE A 17 -0.55 10.62 25.80
N LEU A 18 -1.61 11.16 26.41
CA LEU A 18 -2.97 11.03 25.89
C LEU A 18 -3.09 11.62 24.48
N ASN A 19 -2.53 12.80 24.24
CA ASN A 19 -2.55 13.43 22.90
C ASN A 19 -1.84 12.57 21.85
N ILE A 20 -0.68 11.99 22.17
CA ILE A 20 0.05 11.09 21.28
C ILE A 20 -0.81 9.84 20.98
N LEU A 21 -1.43 9.26 22.01
CA LEU A 21 -2.34 8.12 21.83
C LEU A 21 -3.54 8.47 20.97
N THR A 22 -4.12 9.66 21.13
CA THR A 22 -5.25 10.13 20.31
C THR A 22 -4.84 10.33 18.85
N ILE A 23 -3.66 10.89 18.57
CA ILE A 23 -3.15 11.03 17.19
C ILE A 23 -2.91 9.65 16.55
N GLY A 24 -2.32 8.72 17.31
CA GLY A 24 -2.13 7.34 16.85
C GLY A 24 -3.46 6.64 16.55
N ALA A 25 -4.42 6.75 17.48
CA ALA A 25 -5.74 6.15 17.34
C ALA A 25 -6.51 6.73 16.14
N THR A 26 -6.52 8.06 15.96
CA THR A 26 -7.17 8.71 14.82
C THR A 26 -6.57 8.30 13.49
N THR A 27 -5.24 8.21 13.39
CA THR A 27 -4.56 7.71 12.19
C THR A 27 -4.98 6.27 11.85
N LEU A 28 -5.00 5.38 12.86
CA LEU A 28 -5.44 4.00 12.69
C LEU A 28 -6.93 3.89 12.32
N MET A 29 -7.78 4.74 12.88
CA MET A 29 -9.20 4.81 12.55
C MET A 29 -9.43 5.24 11.10
N VAL A 30 -8.70 6.25 10.61
CA VAL A 30 -8.76 6.67 9.20
C VAL A 30 -8.32 5.53 8.28
N TRP A 31 -7.21 4.87 8.60
CA TRP A 31 -6.72 3.72 7.82
C TRP A 31 -7.75 2.59 7.77
N LYS A 32 -8.28 2.19 8.94
CA LYS A 32 -9.27 1.11 9.01
C LYS A 32 -10.60 1.49 8.35
N GLY A 33 -11.02 2.75 8.50
CA GLY A 33 -12.19 3.29 7.82
C GLY A 33 -12.06 3.19 6.31
N LEU A 34 -10.90 3.61 5.75
CA LEU A 34 -10.61 3.45 4.34
C LEU A 34 -10.67 1.98 3.92
N SER A 35 -10.02 1.08 4.66
CA SER A 35 -10.04 -0.36 4.36
C SER A 35 -11.45 -0.96 4.32
N VAL A 36 -12.34 -0.51 5.22
CA VAL A 36 -13.74 -0.95 5.26
C VAL A 36 -14.50 -0.42 4.06
N ILE A 37 -14.36 0.88 3.73
CA ILE A 37 -15.04 1.52 2.60
C ILE A 37 -14.64 0.86 1.27
N THR A 38 -13.35 0.60 1.08
CA THR A 38 -12.83 0.00 -0.17
C THR A 38 -12.96 -1.53 -0.21
N ASN A 39 -13.41 -2.14 0.88
CA ASN A 39 -13.39 -3.59 1.12
C ASN A 39 -12.02 -4.21 0.77
N ASN A 40 -10.94 -3.56 1.23
CA ASN A 40 -9.56 -3.96 0.93
C ASN A 40 -8.67 -3.68 2.14
N GLU A 41 -7.89 -4.65 2.59
CA GLU A 41 -6.98 -4.48 3.73
C GLU A 41 -5.84 -3.49 3.45
N SER A 42 -5.43 -3.39 2.19
CA SER A 42 -4.38 -2.49 1.70
C SER A 42 -4.94 -1.61 0.58
N PRO A 43 -5.73 -0.57 0.91
CA PRO A 43 -6.41 0.28 -0.07
C PRO A 43 -5.45 1.17 -0.87
N ILE A 44 -4.19 1.29 -0.44
CA ILE A 44 -3.19 2.15 -1.06
C ILE A 44 -1.92 1.33 -1.30
N VAL A 45 -1.42 1.36 -2.53
CA VAL A 45 -0.13 0.77 -2.92
C VAL A 45 0.66 1.71 -3.81
N VAL A 46 1.98 1.54 -3.89
CA VAL A 46 2.86 2.37 -4.70
C VAL A 46 3.51 1.53 -5.80
N VAL A 47 3.56 2.08 -7.01
CA VAL A 47 4.21 1.45 -8.16
C VAL A 47 5.73 1.54 -8.01
N LEU A 48 6.39 0.38 -8.03
CA LEU A 48 7.84 0.28 -7.80
C LEU A 48 8.65 0.08 -9.09
N SER A 49 8.01 -0.30 -10.20
CA SER A 49 8.65 -0.65 -11.48
C SER A 49 7.94 0.00 -12.68
N GLY A 50 8.60 0.00 -13.83
CA GLY A 50 8.04 0.48 -15.12
C GLY A 50 7.33 -0.60 -15.94
N SER A 51 6.90 -1.71 -15.33
CA SER A 51 6.23 -2.82 -16.06
C SER A 51 4.83 -2.48 -16.56
N MET A 52 4.25 -1.39 -16.04
CA MET A 52 2.92 -0.90 -16.40
C MET A 52 2.95 0.37 -17.25
N GLU A 53 4.11 0.77 -17.76
CA GLU A 53 4.21 1.92 -18.68
C GLU A 53 3.51 1.63 -20.02
N PRO A 54 2.92 2.64 -20.67
CA PRO A 54 2.83 4.05 -20.27
C PRO A 54 1.66 4.36 -19.32
N GLY A 55 0.88 3.37 -18.89
CA GLY A 55 -0.32 3.57 -18.08
C GLY A 55 -0.01 4.02 -16.65
N PHE A 56 0.97 3.40 -16.01
CA PHE A 56 1.48 3.77 -14.69
C PHE A 56 3.00 3.84 -14.68
N HIS A 57 3.50 4.81 -13.93
CA HIS A 57 4.92 5.06 -13.79
C HIS A 57 5.39 4.75 -12.36
N ARG A 58 6.70 4.49 -12.22
CA ARG A 58 7.31 4.34 -10.90
C ARG A 58 7.06 5.59 -10.05
N GLY A 59 6.53 5.36 -8.84
CA GLY A 59 6.16 6.43 -7.91
C GLY A 59 4.68 6.81 -7.95
N ASP A 60 3.87 6.24 -8.83
CA ASP A 60 2.42 6.44 -8.79
C ASP A 60 1.83 5.73 -7.56
N LEU A 61 0.92 6.42 -6.88
CA LEU A 61 0.17 5.88 -5.76
C LEU A 61 -1.19 5.41 -6.26
N LEU A 62 -1.47 4.12 -6.14
CA LEU A 62 -2.69 3.49 -6.62
C LEU A 62 -3.71 3.34 -5.51
N LEU A 63 -4.95 3.68 -5.81
CA LEU A 63 -6.11 3.47 -4.95
C LEU A 63 -6.79 2.16 -5.35
N LEU A 64 -6.83 1.23 -4.41
CA LEU A 64 -7.35 -0.11 -4.60
C LEU A 64 -8.71 -0.27 -3.95
N THR A 65 -9.57 -1.01 -4.64
CA THR A 65 -10.87 -1.46 -4.13
C THR A 65 -11.05 -2.92 -4.45
N LEU A 66 -11.83 -3.65 -3.66
CA LEU A 66 -12.24 -5.00 -4.01
C LEU A 66 -13.71 -5.22 -3.62
N PRO A 67 -14.67 -4.60 -4.33
CA PRO A 67 -16.08 -4.72 -4.00
C PRO A 67 -16.55 -6.16 -4.24
N ARG A 68 -17.30 -6.73 -3.29
CA ARG A 68 -17.89 -8.09 -3.45
C ARG A 68 -18.80 -8.21 -4.67
N ASN A 69 -19.45 -7.12 -5.04
CA ASN A 69 -20.46 -7.08 -6.10
C ASN A 69 -19.87 -6.78 -7.49
N GLU A 70 -18.56 -6.57 -7.60
CA GLU A 70 -17.92 -6.18 -8.85
C GLU A 70 -16.68 -7.07 -9.10
N PRO A 71 -16.88 -8.26 -9.71
CA PRO A 71 -15.81 -9.22 -9.95
C PRO A 71 -14.73 -8.63 -10.86
N VAL A 72 -13.57 -9.27 -10.85
CA VAL A 72 -12.45 -8.89 -11.71
C VAL A 72 -12.78 -9.26 -13.15
N ALA A 73 -12.63 -8.31 -14.06
CA ALA A 73 -12.90 -8.50 -15.48
C ALA A 73 -11.60 -8.50 -16.31
N ILE A 74 -11.71 -8.97 -17.54
CA ILE A 74 -10.62 -8.85 -18.51
C ILE A 74 -10.32 -7.36 -18.74
N ASN A 75 -9.04 -7.02 -18.84
CA ASN A 75 -8.48 -5.66 -18.91
C ASN A 75 -8.46 -4.87 -17.60
N ASP A 76 -9.00 -5.39 -16.50
CA ASP A 76 -8.80 -4.77 -15.19
C ASP A 76 -7.32 -4.76 -14.80
N ILE A 77 -6.93 -3.75 -14.03
CA ILE A 77 -5.59 -3.69 -13.46
C ILE A 77 -5.71 -4.16 -12.02
N CYS A 78 -5.17 -5.35 -11.75
CA CYS A 78 -5.25 -5.99 -10.46
C CYS A 78 -3.90 -5.95 -9.74
N VAL A 79 -4.01 -5.93 -8.42
CA VAL A 79 -2.89 -6.07 -7.51
C VAL A 79 -3.04 -7.43 -6.86
N PHE A 80 -2.04 -8.28 -7.02
CA PHE A 80 -2.05 -9.62 -6.47
C PHE A 80 -0.76 -9.91 -5.71
N LYS A 81 -0.85 -10.85 -4.76
CA LYS A 81 0.27 -11.30 -3.97
C LYS A 81 0.45 -12.79 -4.16
N LEU A 82 1.64 -13.18 -4.60
CA LEU A 82 2.01 -14.59 -4.74
C LEU A 82 2.47 -15.14 -3.38
N PRO A 83 2.16 -16.41 -3.05
CA PRO A 83 2.72 -17.08 -1.89
C PRO A 83 4.25 -16.99 -1.88
N GLY A 84 4.86 -16.75 -0.71
CA GLY A 84 6.32 -16.63 -0.58
C GLY A 84 6.93 -15.32 -1.10
N ARG A 85 6.15 -14.43 -1.72
CA ARG A 85 6.60 -13.08 -2.09
C ARG A 85 6.01 -12.02 -1.16
N SER A 86 6.88 -11.17 -0.62
CA SER A 86 6.48 -10.07 0.26
C SER A 86 5.91 -8.86 -0.50
N ILE A 87 6.36 -8.64 -1.74
CA ILE A 87 6.01 -7.47 -2.54
C ILE A 87 4.84 -7.81 -3.48
N PRO A 88 3.73 -7.05 -3.43
CA PRO A 88 2.61 -7.22 -4.35
C PRO A 88 2.97 -6.79 -5.78
N ILE A 89 2.31 -7.42 -6.76
CA ILE A 89 2.53 -7.17 -8.19
C ILE A 89 1.27 -6.51 -8.76
N VAL A 90 1.45 -5.47 -9.57
CA VAL A 90 0.36 -4.72 -10.21
C VAL A 90 0.43 -4.96 -11.70
N HIS A 91 -0.51 -5.71 -12.28
CA HIS A 91 -0.53 -6.00 -13.72
C HIS A 91 -1.96 -6.08 -14.28
N ARG A 92 -2.09 -6.06 -15.61
CA ARG A 92 -3.39 -6.13 -16.29
C ARG A 92 -3.85 -7.58 -16.46
N VAL A 93 -5.13 -7.82 -16.24
CA VAL A 93 -5.77 -9.10 -16.50
C VAL A 93 -5.91 -9.32 -18.01
N LEU A 94 -5.25 -10.37 -18.50
CA LEU A 94 -5.25 -10.75 -19.91
C LEU A 94 -6.36 -11.77 -20.22
N LYS A 95 -6.54 -12.76 -19.35
CA LYS A 95 -7.54 -13.83 -19.51
C LYS A 95 -8.08 -14.27 -18.16
N ILE A 96 -9.35 -14.66 -18.16
CA ILE A 96 -10.04 -15.29 -17.04
C ILE A 96 -10.69 -16.55 -17.58
N HIS A 97 -10.53 -17.67 -16.87
CA HIS A 97 -11.29 -18.88 -17.13
C HIS A 97 -11.83 -19.44 -15.81
N GLU A 98 -12.96 -20.11 -15.91
CA GLU A 98 -13.61 -20.80 -14.79
C GLU A 98 -13.51 -22.30 -15.04
N ASP A 99 -13.19 -23.05 -13.99
CA ASP A 99 -13.20 -24.51 -14.03
C ASP A 99 -14.59 -25.06 -13.66
N GLU A 100 -14.86 -26.35 -13.90
CA GLU A 100 -16.14 -27.01 -13.62
C GLU A 100 -16.56 -26.90 -12.13
N SER A 101 -15.60 -26.69 -11.24
CA SER A 101 -15.82 -26.44 -9.81
C SER A 101 -16.18 -24.99 -9.47
N GLY A 102 -16.28 -24.10 -10.45
CA GLY A 102 -16.54 -22.67 -10.27
C GLY A 102 -15.33 -21.85 -9.82
N LYS A 103 -14.11 -22.39 -9.98
CA LYS A 103 -12.88 -21.71 -9.56
C LYS A 103 -12.34 -20.82 -10.68
N GLU A 104 -12.17 -19.54 -10.38
CA GLU A 104 -11.63 -18.55 -11.32
C GLU A 104 -10.09 -18.56 -11.34
N PHE A 105 -9.56 -18.71 -12.55
CA PHE A 105 -8.15 -18.69 -12.88
C PHE A 105 -7.84 -17.53 -13.81
N ILE A 106 -6.82 -16.77 -13.45
CA ILE A 106 -6.54 -15.46 -14.02
C ILE A 106 -5.11 -15.45 -14.55
N LEU A 107 -4.93 -14.93 -15.76
CA LEU A 107 -3.62 -14.66 -16.35
C LEU A 107 -3.42 -13.16 -16.40
N THR A 108 -2.29 -12.71 -15.87
CA THR A 108 -1.90 -11.30 -15.83
C THR A 108 -0.70 -11.04 -16.72
N LYS A 109 -0.55 -9.79 -17.14
CA LYS A 109 0.58 -9.30 -17.90
C LYS A 109 0.83 -7.82 -17.57
N GLY A 110 2.08 -7.43 -17.34
CA GLY A 110 2.48 -6.02 -17.33
C GLY A 110 2.35 -5.38 -18.71
N ASP A 111 1.78 -4.17 -18.79
CA ASP A 111 1.53 -3.47 -20.06
C ASP A 111 2.82 -3.32 -20.90
N ASN A 112 3.93 -3.00 -20.24
CA ASN A 112 5.26 -2.83 -20.85
C ASN A 112 6.09 -4.13 -20.96
N ASN A 113 5.55 -5.28 -20.52
CA ASN A 113 6.27 -6.54 -20.58
C ASN A 113 6.10 -7.23 -21.95
N HIS A 114 7.13 -7.91 -22.46
CA HIS A 114 7.04 -8.68 -23.72
C HIS A 114 6.31 -10.02 -23.57
N ARG A 115 6.34 -10.60 -22.37
CA ARG A 115 5.73 -11.89 -22.04
C ARG A 115 4.68 -11.72 -20.94
N ASP A 116 3.81 -12.70 -20.81
CA ASP A 116 2.87 -12.79 -19.69
C ASP A 116 3.60 -13.13 -18.39
N ASP A 117 2.86 -13.06 -17.27
CA ASP A 117 3.44 -13.21 -15.94
C ASP A 117 3.66 -14.67 -15.51
N ARG A 118 3.51 -15.65 -16.41
CA ARG A 118 3.70 -17.08 -16.06
C ARG A 118 5.10 -17.37 -15.52
N VAL A 119 6.10 -16.63 -15.97
CA VAL A 119 7.49 -16.74 -15.47
C VAL A 119 7.61 -16.22 -14.03
N LEU A 120 6.70 -15.35 -13.59
CA LEU A 120 6.67 -14.80 -12.25
C LEU A 120 5.93 -15.70 -11.25
N TYR A 121 5.08 -16.61 -11.71
CA TYR A 121 4.33 -17.51 -10.84
C TYR A 121 5.22 -18.63 -10.27
N ASP A 122 4.68 -19.39 -9.33
CA ASP A 122 5.39 -20.53 -8.75
C ASP A 122 5.65 -21.62 -9.81
N ARG A 123 6.65 -22.48 -9.58
CA ARG A 123 7.04 -23.51 -10.55
C ARG A 123 5.85 -24.42 -10.89
N GLY A 124 5.51 -24.47 -12.18
CA GLY A 124 4.38 -25.27 -12.68
C GLY A 124 3.02 -24.58 -12.59
N GLN A 125 2.95 -23.36 -12.04
CA GLN A 125 1.73 -22.57 -11.98
C GLN A 125 1.58 -21.73 -13.25
N MET A 126 0.45 -21.90 -13.94
CA MET A 126 0.15 -21.17 -15.20
C MET A 126 -0.87 -20.03 -15.01
N TRP A 127 -1.53 -19.99 -13.86
CA TRP A 127 -2.66 -19.11 -13.56
C TRP A 127 -2.65 -18.71 -12.08
N ILE A 128 -3.12 -17.51 -11.76
CA ILE A 128 -3.37 -17.09 -10.37
C ILE A 128 -4.85 -17.24 -10.04
N ASN A 129 -5.16 -17.59 -8.79
CA ASN A 129 -6.53 -17.69 -8.32
C ASN A 129 -7.04 -16.31 -7.89
N LYS A 130 -8.36 -16.13 -7.87
CA LYS A 130 -9.01 -14.94 -7.29
C LYS A 130 -8.54 -14.62 -5.86
N GLU A 131 -8.26 -15.64 -5.06
CA GLU A 131 -7.79 -15.51 -3.67
C GLU A 131 -6.44 -14.77 -3.55
N HIS A 132 -5.62 -14.78 -4.61
CA HIS A 132 -4.36 -14.05 -4.63
C HIS A 132 -4.55 -12.55 -4.93
N ILE A 133 -5.74 -12.13 -5.37
CA ILE A 133 -6.03 -10.74 -5.71
C ILE A 133 -6.32 -9.96 -4.43
N VAL A 134 -5.48 -8.96 -4.19
CA VAL A 134 -5.60 -8.02 -3.08
C VAL A 134 -6.63 -6.94 -3.43
N GLY A 135 -6.64 -6.48 -4.68
CA GLY A 135 -7.59 -5.46 -5.14
C GLY A 135 -7.45 -5.13 -6.61
N LYS A 136 -8.38 -4.31 -7.10
CA LYS A 136 -8.31 -3.66 -8.41
C LYS A 136 -8.09 -2.16 -8.27
N VAL A 137 -7.33 -1.61 -9.21
CA VAL A 137 -7.03 -0.18 -9.28
C VAL A 137 -8.28 0.57 -9.75
N LYS A 138 -8.72 1.58 -8.99
CA LYS A 138 -9.81 2.49 -9.38
C LYS A 138 -9.35 3.91 -9.70
N GLY A 139 -8.17 4.29 -9.23
CA GLY A 139 -7.59 5.59 -9.48
C GLY A 139 -6.13 5.60 -9.03
N PHE A 140 -5.43 6.67 -9.39
CA PHE A 140 -4.05 6.87 -8.99
C PHE A 140 -3.73 8.35 -8.80
N LEU A 141 -2.69 8.60 -8.00
CA LEU A 141 -2.07 9.92 -7.86
C LEU A 141 -0.63 9.83 -8.40
N PRO A 142 -0.30 10.58 -9.46
CA PRO A 142 1.00 10.47 -10.10
C PRO A 142 2.11 10.98 -9.18
N TYR A 143 3.24 10.27 -9.16
CA TYR A 143 4.48 10.61 -8.43
C TYR A 143 4.39 10.76 -6.90
N VAL A 144 3.22 10.74 -6.26
CA VAL A 144 3.06 10.91 -4.80
C VAL A 144 3.82 9.83 -4.03
N GLY A 145 3.81 8.60 -4.55
CA GLY A 145 4.54 7.47 -3.99
C GLY A 145 6.07 7.65 -4.01
N MET A 146 6.62 8.57 -4.81
CA MET A 146 8.06 8.85 -4.80
C MET A 146 8.58 9.24 -3.42
N VAL A 147 7.76 9.93 -2.61
CA VAL A 147 8.15 10.28 -1.23
C VAL A 147 8.41 9.01 -0.42
N THR A 148 7.54 8.01 -0.54
CA THR A 148 7.68 6.74 0.18
C THR A 148 8.87 5.92 -0.32
N ILE A 149 9.12 5.95 -1.64
CA ILE A 149 10.28 5.29 -2.26
C ILE A 149 11.57 5.93 -1.77
N LEU A 150 11.67 7.26 -1.81
CA LEU A 150 12.85 7.99 -1.32
C LEU A 150 13.11 7.74 0.17
N MET A 151 12.07 7.76 1.01
CA MET A 151 12.23 7.43 2.43
C MET A 151 12.69 5.99 2.65
N ASN A 152 12.32 5.05 1.77
CA ASN A 152 12.75 3.67 1.85
C ASN A 152 14.19 3.49 1.36
N ASP A 153 14.55 4.12 0.25
CA ASP A 153 15.88 4.06 -0.36
C ASP A 153 16.93 4.75 0.52
N TYR A 154 16.55 5.88 1.15
CA TYR A 154 17.41 6.65 2.05
C TYR A 154 16.95 6.52 3.51
N ALA A 155 17.37 5.45 4.18
CA ALA A 155 16.98 5.19 5.57
C ALA A 155 17.29 6.36 6.54
N TRP A 156 18.35 7.13 6.28
CA TRP A 156 18.71 8.31 7.09
C TRP A 156 17.64 9.41 7.07
N MET A 157 16.88 9.53 5.98
CA MET A 157 15.80 10.53 5.86
C MET A 157 14.68 10.28 6.89
N LYS A 158 14.36 9.01 7.17
CA LYS A 158 13.37 8.64 8.20
C LYS A 158 13.78 9.18 9.57
N TYR A 159 15.05 8.97 9.94
CA TYR A 159 15.58 9.46 11.22
C TYR A 159 15.69 10.99 11.25
N ALA A 160 16.05 11.63 10.14
CA ALA A 160 16.11 13.08 10.03
C ALA A 160 14.73 13.72 10.23
N ILE A 161 13.68 13.18 9.60
CA ILE A 161 12.29 13.65 9.77
C ILE A 161 11.84 13.49 11.22
N LEU A 162 12.10 12.33 11.84
CA LEU A 162 11.76 12.10 13.24
C LEU A 162 12.52 13.06 14.18
N ALA A 163 13.78 13.36 13.90
CA ALA A 163 14.56 14.32 14.67
C ALA A 163 14.01 15.74 14.53
N VAL A 164 13.64 16.17 13.33
CA VAL A 164 13.02 17.49 13.08
C VAL A 164 11.66 17.59 13.75
N LEU A 165 10.81 16.57 13.66
CA LEU A 165 9.52 16.52 14.35
C LEU A 165 9.69 16.56 15.86
N GLY A 166 10.64 15.78 16.40
CA GLY A 166 10.98 15.80 17.82
C GLY A 166 11.44 17.19 18.27
N LEU A 167 12.34 17.84 17.52
CA LEU A 167 12.79 19.20 17.80
C LEU A 167 11.65 20.22 17.68
N PHE A 168 10.78 20.08 16.69
CA PHE A 168 9.62 20.96 16.50
C PHE A 168 8.66 20.89 17.69
N VAL A 169 8.31 19.68 18.14
CA VAL A 169 7.49 19.46 19.34
C VAL A 169 8.15 20.03 20.59
N LEU A 170 9.48 20.03 20.65
CA LEU A 170 10.23 20.62 21.77
C LEU A 170 10.26 22.16 21.72
N ILE A 171 10.31 22.77 20.53
CA ILE A 171 10.35 24.23 20.35
C ILE A 171 8.95 24.85 20.49
N HIS A 172 7.92 24.22 19.93
CA HIS A 172 6.53 24.70 19.97
C HIS A 172 5.78 24.22 21.23
N ARG A 173 6.46 24.11 22.37
CA ARG A 173 5.79 23.87 23.68
C ARG A 173 5.17 25.17 24.18
N GLU A 174 4.00 25.50 23.66
CA GLU A 174 3.02 26.36 24.36
C GLU A 174 1.95 25.50 25.05
#